data_AF-A0A0D3I3D6-F1
#
_entry.id   AF-A0A0D3I3D6-F1
#
_cell.length_a   1.000
_cell.length_b   1.000
_cell.length_c   1.000
_cell.angle_alpha   90.00
_cell.angle_beta   90.00
_cell.angle_gamma   90.00
#
_symmetry.space_group_name_H-M   'P 1'
#
loop_
_entity.id
_entity.type
_entity.pdbx_description
1 polymer ?
#
loop_
_entity_poly.entity_id
_entity_poly.type
_entity_poly.pdbx_seq_one_letter_code
_entity_poly.pdbx_strand_id
1 'polypeptide(L)' 'LVCESMARAQAAGAARFLLEVRLGNEAALRLYGRCGLTVAGRRPRYYRDGEDALL' A
#
# COMPACT_ATOMS: atom_id res chain seq x y z
N LEU A 1 -3.05 11.97 6.45
CA LEU A 1 -1.81 11.28 6.04
C LEU A 1 -1.99 10.43 4.78
N VAL A 2 -2.33 9.13 4.80
CA VAL A 2 -2.39 8.31 3.56
C VAL A 2 -3.57 8.67 2.65
N CYS A 3 -4.80 8.63 3.16
CA CYS A 3 -5.98 8.98 2.36
C CYS A 3 -5.89 10.41 1.80
N GLU A 4 -5.29 11.32 2.58
CA GLU A 4 -5.05 12.70 2.19
C GLU A 4 -4.00 12.81 1.06
N SER A 5 -2.89 12.09 1.17
CA SER A 5 -1.90 12.01 0.09
C SER A 5 -2.50 11.44 -1.20
N MET A 6 -3.38 10.43 -1.09
CA MET A 6 -4.12 9.90 -2.24
C MET A 6 -5.06 10.93 -2.85
N ALA A 7 -5.84 11.64 -2.02
CA ALA A 7 -6.74 12.68 -2.50
C ALA A 7 -5.96 13.82 -3.21
N ARG A 8 -4.80 14.21 -2.67
CA ARG A 8 -3.91 15.20 -3.32
C ARG A 8 -3.34 14.68 -4.63
N ALA A 9 -2.90 13.42 -4.67
CA ALA A 9 -2.38 12.81 -5.90
C ALA A 9 -3.48 12.73 -6.98
N GLN A 10 -4.70 12.35 -6.59
CA GLN A 10 -5.86 12.31 -7.48
C GLN A 10 -6.20 13.71 -8.01
N ALA A 11 -6.21 14.73 -7.13
CA ALA A 11 -6.43 16.12 -7.54
C ALA A 11 -5.34 16.64 -8.50
N ALA A 12 -4.11 16.10 -8.40
CA ALA A 12 -3.02 16.38 -9.33
C ALA A 12 -3.07 15.52 -10.62
N GLY A 13 -4.11 14.72 -10.82
CA GLY A 13 -4.30 13.90 -12.03
C GLY A 13 -3.61 12.54 -12.03
N ALA A 14 -3.15 12.05 -10.86
CA ALA A 14 -2.57 10.72 -10.78
C ALA A 14 -3.63 9.64 -11.07
N ALA A 15 -3.34 8.75 -12.02
CA ALA A 15 -4.24 7.66 -12.39
C ALA A 15 -4.19 6.47 -11.43
N ARG A 16 -3.09 6.31 -10.69
CA ARG A 16 -2.85 5.16 -9.79
C ARG A 16 -2.03 5.60 -8.58
N PHE A 17 -2.29 4.95 -7.45
CA PHE A 17 -1.50 5.07 -6.22
C PHE A 17 -1.07 3.67 -5.80
N LEU A 18 0.23 3.44 -5.70
CA LEU A 18 0.83 2.15 -5.37
C LEU A 18 1.75 2.33 -4.17
N LEU A 19 1.78 1.33 -3.29
CA LEU A 19 2.72 1.28 -2.18
C LEU A 19 3.07 -0.18 -1.90
N GLU A 20 4.18 -0.38 -1.19
CA GLU A 20 4.58 -1.71 -0.72
C GLU A 20 4.41 -1.78 0.79
N VAL A 21 3.87 -2.90 1.26
CA VAL A 21 3.68 -3.15 2.70
C VAL A 21 4.09 -4.57 3.07
N ARG A 22 4.77 -4.72 4.20
CA ARG A 22 5.06 -6.03 4.82
C ARG A 22 3.77 -6.82 5.03
N LEU A 23 3.79 -8.10 4.65
CA LEU A 23 2.64 -8.99 4.80
C LEU A 23 2.11 -9.02 6.24
N GLY A 24 2.99 -9.03 7.24
CA GLY A 24 2.67 -9.06 8.66
C GLY A 24 2.33 -7.69 9.28
N ASN A 25 2.37 -6.59 8.52
CA ASN A 25 2.02 -5.27 9.03
C ASN A 25 0.50 -5.03 8.99
N GLU A 26 -0.23 -5.75 9.84
CA GLU A 26 -1.70 -5.68 9.90
C GLU A 26 -2.24 -4.27 10.16
N ALA A 27 -1.53 -3.47 10.95
CA ALA A 27 -1.94 -2.10 11.24
C ALA A 27 -1.94 -1.24 9.97
N ALA A 28 -0.88 -1.34 9.16
CA ALA A 28 -0.81 -0.66 7.87
C ALA A 28 -1.85 -1.22 6.88
N LEU A 29 -2.03 -2.54 6.82
CA LEU A 29 -3.05 -3.16 5.96
C LEU A 29 -4.46 -2.66 6.27
N ARG A 30 -4.83 -2.59 7.55
CA ARG A 30 -6.13 -2.03 7.97
C ARG A 30 -6.24 -0.55 7.62
N LEU A 31 -5.19 0.24 7.82
CA LEU A 31 -5.18 1.66 7.49
C LEU A 31 -5.37 1.88 5.98
N TYR A 32 -4.63 1.15 5.15
CA TYR A 32 -4.68 1.27 3.70
C TYR A 32 -6.01 0.78 3.12
N GLY A 33 -6.54 -0.32 3.66
CA GLY A 33 -7.88 -0.81 3.30
C GLY A 33 -8.97 0.22 3.61
N ARG A 34 -8.88 0.93 4.74
CA ARG A 34 -9.81 2.03 5.06
C ARG A 34 -9.71 3.23 4.10
N CYS A 35 -8.55 3.44 3.47
CA CYS A 35 -8.37 4.44 2.42
C CYS A 35 -8.77 3.93 1.02
N GLY A 36 -9.24 2.69 0.89
CA GLY A 36 -9.70 2.11 -0.37
C GLY A 36 -8.60 1.48 -1.23
N LEU A 37 -7.39 1.27 -0.70
CA LEU A 37 -6.39 0.47 -1.40
C LEU A 37 -6.74 -1.02 -1.34
N THR A 38 -6.37 -1.74 -2.39
CA THR A 38 -6.52 -3.19 -2.52
C THR A 38 -5.21 -3.82 -2.91
N VAL A 39 -5.02 -5.09 -2.57
CA VAL A 39 -3.82 -5.85 -2.99
C VAL A 39 -3.86 -6.08 -4.50
N ALA A 40 -2.92 -5.48 -5.22
CA ALA A 40 -2.64 -5.67 -6.63
C ALA A 40 -1.62 -6.79 -6.89
N GLY A 41 -0.82 -7.17 -5.90
CA GLY A 41 0.13 -8.27 -6.05
C GLY A 41 0.93 -8.63 -4.81
N ARG A 42 1.84 -9.59 -4.96
CA ARG A 42 2.75 -10.03 -3.90
C ARG A 42 4.17 -10.21 -4.45
N ARG A 43 5.16 -9.63 -3.76
CA ARG A 43 6.59 -9.81 -4.02
C ARG A 43 7.16 -10.76 -2.97
N PRO A 44 7.47 -12.01 -3.33
CA PRO A 44 7.95 -12.99 -2.36
C PRO A 44 9.35 -12.64 -1.85
N ARG A 45 9.59 -12.76 -0.54
CA ARG A 45 10.88 -12.49 0.13
C ARG A 45 11.50 -11.13 -0.23
N TYR A 46 10.67 -10.10 -0.28
CA TYR A 46 11.08 -8.76 -0.68
C TYR A 46 11.94 -8.07 0.39
N TYR A 47 11.59 -8.25 1.67
CA TYR A 47 12.34 -7.68 2.76
C TYR A 47 13.53 -8.55 3.14
N ARG A 48 14.55 -7.94 3.79
CA ARG A 48 15.83 -8.58 4.11
C ARG A 48 15.70 -9.81 5.03
N ASP A 49 14.67 -9.83 5.85
CA ASP A 49 14.30 -10.94 6.74
C ASP A 49 13.54 -12.08 6.02
N GLY A 50 13.32 -11.95 4.71
CA GLY A 50 12.59 -12.93 3.91
C GLY A 50 11.08 -12.72 3.91
N GLU A 51 10.57 -11.64 4.51
CA GLU A 51 9.15 -11.35 4.49
C GLU A 51 8.67 -10.89 3.10
N ASP A 52 7.46 -11.30 2.74
CA ASP A 52 6.78 -10.88 1.52
C ASP A 52 6.32 -9.42 1.63
N ALA A 53 6.29 -8.73 0.48
CA ALA A 53 5.59 -7.47 0.35
C ALA A 53 4.28 -7.66 -0.44
N LEU A 54 3.24 -6.96 0.00
CA LEU A 54 2.02 -6.75 -0.76
C LEU A 54 2.11 -5.43 -1.53
N LEU A 55 1.63 -5.45 -2.77
CA LEU A 55 1.48 -4.31 -3.68
C LEU A 55 0.01 -3.93 -3.77
#